data_AF-A0A1I8H7G1-F1
#
_entry.id   AF-A0A1I8H7G1-F1
#
_cell.length_a   1.000
_cell.length_b   1.000
_cell.length_c   1.000
_cell.angle_alpha   90.00
_cell.angle_beta   90.00
_cell.angle_gamma   90.00
#
_symmetry.space_group_name_H-M   'P 1'
#
loop_
_entity.id
_entity.type
_entity.pdbx_description
1 polymer ?
#
loop_
_entity_poly.entity_id
_entity_poly.type
_entity_poly.pdbx_seq_one_letter_code
_entity_poly.pdbx_strand_id
1 'polypeptide(L)'
;MYWYSSTCVLGKNTLNEMMKKISDRAGLSRVYTNHCIRSTTVPNLVDNGHTIEEIKAVTGHCSNDSVSWYTKHISEKRKINVSHSLTAGLHQDSTKTEVFTVSHEKVVSSQTYSIRQPDCHSGEERSQSPIILVTVAT
;
A
#
# COMPACT_ATOMS: atom_id res chain seq x y z
N MET A 1 25.28 -12.24 13.53
CA MET A 1 24.11 -12.97 14.07
C MET A 1 23.04 -12.95 13.00
N TYR A 2 22.77 -14.09 12.35
CA TYR A 2 21.76 -14.15 11.30
C TYR A 2 20.37 -14.23 11.94
N TRP A 3 19.52 -13.24 11.63
CA TRP A 3 18.13 -13.17 12.11
C TRP A 3 17.23 -14.28 11.53
N TYR A 4 17.64 -14.86 10.39
CA TYR A 4 16.87 -15.88 9.66
C TYR A 4 17.75 -17.10 9.37
N SER A 5 17.33 -18.28 9.84
CA SER A 5 17.94 -19.57 9.49
C SER A 5 16.96 -20.35 8.61
N SER A 6 17.45 -20.91 7.50
CA SER A 6 16.67 -21.75 6.59
C SER A 6 16.12 -23.03 7.26
N THR A 7 16.64 -23.40 8.43
CA THR A 7 16.20 -24.55 9.23
C THR A 7 15.10 -24.22 10.24
N CYS A 8 14.88 -22.94 10.56
CA CYS A 8 13.87 -22.51 11.54
C CYS A 8 12.76 -21.73 10.84
N VAL A 9 11.91 -22.46 10.11
CA VAL A 9 10.72 -21.88 9.49
C VAL A 9 9.65 -21.71 10.57
N LEU A 10 9.27 -20.46 10.83
CA LEU A 10 8.15 -20.17 11.74
C LEU A 10 6.84 -20.59 11.07
N GLY A 11 6.02 -21.37 11.78
CA GLY A 11 4.73 -21.82 11.26
C GLY A 11 3.71 -20.68 11.06
N LYS A 12 2.73 -20.89 10.18
CA LYS A 12 1.62 -19.94 9.89
C LYS A 12 0.95 -19.43 11.18
N ASN A 13 0.67 -20.33 12.13
CA ASN A 13 0.02 -19.97 13.40
C ASN A 13 0.88 -19.03 14.24
N THR A 14 2.18 -19.32 14.37
CA THR A 14 3.11 -18.49 15.11
C THR A 14 3.18 -17.08 14.51
N LEU A 15 3.35 -16.98 13.18
CA LEU A 15 3.39 -15.69 12.47
C LEU A 15 2.07 -14.93 12.58
N ASN A 16 0.92 -15.61 12.49
CA ASN A 16 -0.40 -14.99 12.62
C ASN A 16 -0.64 -14.41 14.03
N GLU A 17 -0.07 -15.04 15.05
CA GLU A 17 -0.16 -14.58 16.44
C GLU A 17 0.84 -13.49 16.81
N MET A 18 1.91 -13.29 16.04
CA MET A 18 2.96 -12.31 16.39
C MET A 18 2.40 -10.92 16.61
N MET A 19 1.62 -10.40 15.65
CA MET A 19 1.08 -9.05 15.77
C MET A 19 0.10 -8.91 16.93
N LYS A 20 -0.65 -9.98 17.25
CA LYS A 20 -1.55 -10.00 18.41
C LYS A 20 -0.76 -9.88 19.70
N LYS A 21 0.31 -10.67 19.86
CA LYS A 21 1.21 -10.64 21.02
C LYS A 21 1.91 -9.29 21.16
N ILE A 22 2.34 -8.69 20.06
CA ILE A 22 2.95 -7.35 20.06
C ILE A 22 1.93 -6.31 20.53
N SER A 23 0.70 -6.35 19.99
CA SER A 23 -0.36 -5.39 20.34
C SER A 23 -0.73 -5.44 21.82
N ASP A 24 -0.85 -6.65 22.36
CA ASP A 24 -1.16 -6.90 23.77
C ASP A 24 -0.03 -6.39 24.69
N ARG A 25 1.21 -6.77 24.39
CA ARG A 25 2.39 -6.32 25.16
C ARG A 25 2.61 -4.81 25.12
N ALA A 26 2.29 -4.17 24.00
CA ALA A 26 2.40 -2.73 23.83
C ALA A 26 1.21 -1.95 24.44
N GLY A 27 0.18 -2.64 24.95
CA GLY A 27 -1.00 -2.00 25.54
C GLY A 27 -1.78 -1.12 24.56
N LEU A 28 -1.82 -1.52 23.27
CA LEU A 28 -2.52 -0.74 22.25
C LEU A 28 -4.04 -0.73 22.50
N SER A 29 -4.72 0.28 21.97
CA SER A 29 -6.18 0.44 22.10
C SER A 29 -7.00 -0.74 21.57
N ARG A 30 -6.39 -1.57 20.71
CA ARG A 30 -6.97 -2.81 20.17
C ARG A 30 -5.87 -3.79 19.82
N VAL A 31 -6.27 -5.06 19.72
CA VAL A 31 -5.39 -6.12 19.22
C VAL A 31 -5.37 -6.07 17.69
N TYR A 32 -4.20 -5.78 17.12
CA TYR A 32 -4.01 -5.78 15.67
C TYR A 32 -3.57 -7.15 15.17
N THR A 33 -3.95 -7.45 13.91
CA THR A 33 -3.53 -8.65 13.20
C THR A 33 -2.63 -8.27 12.01
N ASN A 34 -1.97 -9.28 11.42
CA ASN A 34 -1.18 -9.07 10.20
C ASN A 34 -2.02 -8.46 9.06
N HIS A 35 -3.32 -8.76 9.01
CA HIS A 35 -4.22 -8.19 8.02
C HIS A 35 -4.45 -6.68 8.21
N CYS A 36 -4.40 -6.19 9.46
CA CYS A 36 -4.48 -4.76 9.74
C CYS A 36 -3.29 -4.02 9.15
N ILE A 37 -2.09 -4.58 9.27
CA ILE A 37 -0.88 -4.00 8.65
C ILE A 37 -1.05 -3.89 7.14
N ARG A 38 -1.51 -4.97 6.49
CA ARG A 38 -1.82 -4.93 5.05
C ARG A 38 -2.86 -3.87 4.70
N SER A 39 -3.91 -3.75 5.51
CA SER A 39 -4.96 -2.75 5.32
C SER A 39 -4.47 -1.31 5.48
N THR A 40 -3.37 -1.09 6.20
CA THR A 40 -2.71 0.22 6.29
C THR A 40 -1.73 0.45 5.14
N THR A 41 -0.92 -0.56 4.80
CA THR A 41 0.13 -0.43 3.79
C THR A 41 -0.44 -0.21 2.38
N VAL A 42 -1.47 -0.96 1.98
CA VAL A 42 -1.99 -0.89 0.60
C VAL A 42 -2.55 0.51 0.28
N PRO A 43 -3.47 1.10 1.07
CA PRO A 43 -3.95 2.45 0.80
C PRO A 43 -2.85 3.49 0.90
N ASN A 44 -1.88 3.32 1.81
CA ASN A 44 -0.77 4.26 1.93
C ASN A 44 0.07 4.32 0.65
N LEU A 45 0.36 3.18 0.03
CA LEU A 45 1.07 3.14 -1.24
C LEU A 45 0.28 3.83 -2.36
N VAL A 46 -1.05 3.63 -2.39
CA VAL A 46 -1.94 4.31 -3.35
C VAL A 46 -1.93 5.82 -3.13
N ASP A 47 -1.98 6.27 -1.88
CA ASP A 47 -1.97 7.69 -1.52
C ASP A 47 -0.64 8.38 -1.85
N ASN A 48 0.46 7.63 -1.99
CA ASN A 48 1.75 8.13 -2.46
C ASN A 48 1.90 8.06 -3.99
N GLY A 49 0.86 7.65 -4.71
CA GLY A 49 0.83 7.67 -6.18
C GLY A 49 1.53 6.48 -6.85
N HIS A 50 1.80 5.40 -6.13
CA HIS A 50 2.33 4.17 -6.74
C HIS A 50 1.29 3.49 -7.65
N THR A 51 1.77 2.86 -8.71
CA THR A 51 0.92 2.12 -9.65
C THR A 51 0.37 0.85 -9.01
N ILE A 52 -0.77 0.36 -9.52
CA ILE A 52 -1.38 -0.86 -9.00
C ILE A 52 -0.45 -2.07 -9.24
N GLU A 53 0.31 -2.05 -10.33
CA GLU A 53 1.29 -3.08 -10.70
C GLU A 53 2.43 -3.16 -9.69
N GLU A 54 3.02 -2.03 -9.31
CA GLU A 54 4.07 -1.96 -8.28
C GLU A 54 3.54 -2.43 -6.92
N ILE A 55 2.35 -1.94 -6.54
CA ILE A 55 1.71 -2.33 -5.28
C ILE A 55 1.45 -3.84 -5.28
N LYS A 56 0.95 -4.38 -6.39
CA LYS A 56 0.67 -5.80 -6.55
C LYS A 56 1.94 -6.64 -6.39
N ALA A 57 3.04 -6.22 -7.02
CA ALA A 57 4.34 -6.88 -6.91
C ALA A 57 4.86 -6.89 -5.46
N VAL A 58 4.79 -5.77 -4.74
CA VAL A 58 5.27 -5.66 -3.36
C VAL A 58 4.37 -6.40 -2.37
N THR A 59 3.06 -6.35 -2.59
CA THR A 59 2.07 -6.92 -1.65
C THR A 59 1.72 -8.36 -1.95
N GLY A 60 2.13 -8.92 -3.09
CA GLY A 60 1.83 -10.28 -3.50
C GLY A 60 0.34 -10.52 -3.82
N HIS A 61 -0.36 -9.49 -4.31
CA HIS A 61 -1.73 -9.68 -4.82
C HIS A 61 -1.68 -10.32 -6.22
N CYS A 62 -2.70 -11.11 -6.60
CA CYS A 62 -2.77 -11.68 -7.94
C CYS A 62 -3.61 -10.79 -8.89
N SER A 63 -4.70 -10.24 -8.38
CA SER A 63 -5.65 -9.44 -9.15
C SER A 63 -5.64 -7.97 -8.73
N ASN A 64 -5.87 -7.09 -9.70
CA ASN A 64 -6.01 -5.66 -9.45
C ASN A 64 -7.26 -5.37 -8.58
N ASP A 65 -8.32 -6.17 -8.71
CA ASP A 65 -9.53 -6.07 -7.88
C ASP A 65 -9.24 -6.29 -6.39
N SER A 66 -8.35 -7.23 -6.07
CA SER A 66 -7.97 -7.49 -4.68
C SER A 66 -7.22 -6.32 -4.04
N VAL A 67 -6.43 -5.58 -4.83
CA VAL A 67 -5.80 -4.32 -4.41
C VAL A 67 -6.86 -3.21 -4.30
N SER A 68 -7.74 -3.11 -5.28
CA SER A 68 -8.80 -2.08 -5.34
C SER A 68 -9.74 -2.13 -4.14
N TRP A 69 -10.01 -3.31 -3.56
CA TRP A 69 -10.80 -3.45 -2.33
C TRP A 69 -10.30 -2.53 -1.20
N TYR A 70 -8.98 -2.39 -1.03
CA TYR A 70 -8.40 -1.52 0.00
C TYR A 70 -8.61 -0.03 -0.29
N THR A 71 -8.84 0.34 -1.55
CA THR A 71 -9.04 1.73 -1.99
C THR A 71 -10.50 2.16 -2.04
N LYS A 72 -11.44 1.28 -1.65
CA LYS A 72 -12.88 1.60 -1.59
C LYS A 72 -13.18 2.82 -0.75
N HIS A 73 -12.42 3.02 0.31
CA HIS A 73 -12.48 4.23 1.12
C HIS A 73 -11.30 5.13 0.74
N ILE A 74 -11.60 6.31 0.21
CA ILE A 74 -10.62 7.38 -0.03
C ILE A 74 -10.20 7.93 1.34
N SER A 75 -8.89 7.95 1.63
CA SER A 75 -8.37 8.55 2.86
C SER A 75 -8.64 10.06 2.91
N GLU A 76 -8.70 10.65 4.11
CA GLU A 76 -8.83 12.10 4.26
C GLU A 76 -7.72 12.86 3.54
N LYS A 77 -6.48 12.36 3.64
CA LYS A 77 -5.32 12.91 2.91
C LYS A 77 -5.59 12.93 1.40
N ARG A 78 -6.11 11.83 0.83
CA ARG A 78 -6.44 11.76 -0.59
C ARG A 78 -7.57 12.72 -0.97
N LYS A 79 -8.61 12.86 -0.12
CA LYS A 79 -9.69 13.86 -0.34
C LYS A 79 -9.14 15.29 -0.37
N ILE A 80 -8.28 15.64 0.59
CA ILE A 80 -7.65 16.94 0.68
C ILE A 80 -6.79 17.21 -0.56
N ASN A 81 -5.97 16.24 -0.98
CA ASN A 81 -5.14 16.37 -2.18
C ASN A 81 -5.99 16.59 -3.44
N VAL A 82 -7.06 15.81 -3.63
CA VAL A 82 -7.98 15.98 -4.76
C VAL A 82 -8.65 17.37 -4.73
N SER A 83 -9.09 17.82 -3.56
CA SER A 83 -9.66 19.16 -3.40
C SER A 83 -8.65 20.26 -3.75
N HIS A 84 -7.41 20.16 -3.26
CA HIS A 84 -6.34 21.11 -3.58
C HIS A 84 -6.05 21.19 -5.07
N SER A 85 -5.99 20.04 -5.76
CA SER A 85 -5.79 20.00 -7.21
C SER A 85 -6.92 20.70 -7.97
N LEU A 86 -8.17 20.52 -7.53
CA LEU A 86 -9.32 21.22 -8.13
C LEU A 86 -9.23 22.73 -7.93
N THR A 87 -8.95 23.19 -6.71
CA THR A 87 -8.76 24.61 -6.40
C THR A 87 -7.61 25.22 -7.21
N ALA A 88 -6.49 24.51 -7.32
CA ALA A 88 -5.33 24.96 -8.10
C ALA A 88 -5.64 25.09 -9.59
N GLY A 89 -6.50 24.22 -10.15
CA GLY A 89 -6.95 24.32 -11.54
C GLY A 89 -7.82 25.56 -11.81
N LEU A 90 -8.69 25.93 -10.86
CA LEU A 90 -9.56 27.11 -10.99
C LEU A 90 -8.78 28.44 -10.96
N HIS A 91 -7.66 28.50 -10.25
CA HIS A 91 -6.84 29.71 -10.13
C HIS A 91 -5.85 29.93 -11.29
N GLN A 92 -5.79 29.03 -12.28
CA GLN A 92 -4.86 29.15 -13.43
C GLN A 92 -5.33 30.13 -14.52
N ASP A 93 -6.54 30.68 -14.43
CA ASP A 93 -7.12 31.59 -15.43
C ASP A 93 -6.57 33.04 -15.41
N SER A 94 -5.48 33.34 -14.68
CA SER A 94 -4.91 34.71 -14.63
C SER A 94 -3.48 34.87 -15.16
N THR A 95 -2.78 33.81 -15.60
CA THR A 95 -1.46 33.96 -16.22
C THR A 95 -1.27 33.01 -17.40
N LYS A 96 -1.82 33.41 -18.55
CA LYS A 96 -1.41 32.88 -19.85
C LYS A 96 0.02 33.36 -20.15
N THR A 97 0.97 32.44 -20.26
CA THR A 97 2.15 32.63 -21.12
C THR A 97 2.52 31.28 -21.72
N GLU A 98 2.29 31.21 -23.03
CA GLU A 98 2.61 30.14 -23.97
C GLU A 98 4.13 29.89 -24.03
N VAL A 99 4.58 28.63 -24.00
CA VAL A 99 5.53 28.09 -25.00
C VAL A 99 5.28 26.59 -25.20
N PHE A 100 4.96 26.23 -26.44
CA PHE A 100 4.84 24.88 -26.99
C PHE A 100 6.21 24.39 -27.50
N THR A 101 6.58 23.12 -27.22
CA THR A 101 7.05 22.11 -28.22
C THR A 101 7.58 20.81 -27.57
N VAL A 102 6.87 19.72 -27.88
CA VAL A 102 7.28 18.35 -28.30
C VAL A 102 8.58 17.71 -27.78
N SER A 103 8.36 16.59 -27.07
CA SER A 103 9.08 15.30 -26.92
C SER A 103 10.58 15.16 -27.22
N HIS A 104 11.30 14.54 -26.27
CA HIS A 104 12.27 13.49 -26.62
C HIS A 104 12.37 12.39 -25.54
N GLU A 105 12.24 11.17 -26.04
CA GLU A 105 12.48 9.89 -25.40
C GLU A 105 13.90 9.81 -24.80
N LYS A 106 14.03 9.17 -23.63
CA LYS A 106 15.30 8.58 -23.20
C LYS A 106 15.10 7.22 -22.54
N VAL A 107 15.39 6.20 -23.34
CA VAL A 107 15.86 4.87 -22.99
C VAL A 107 16.98 4.94 -21.94
N VAL A 108 16.92 4.07 -20.92
CA VAL A 108 18.01 3.49 -20.07
C VAL A 108 17.36 3.02 -18.75
N SER A 109 17.53 1.83 -18.19
CA SER A 109 18.33 0.64 -18.49
C SER A 109 17.68 -0.50 -17.70
N SER A 110 17.49 -1.65 -18.35
CA SER A 110 16.92 -2.83 -17.74
C SER A 110 17.82 -3.35 -16.62
N GLN A 111 17.40 -3.20 -15.37
CA GLN A 111 17.79 -4.14 -14.32
C GLN A 111 16.70 -5.20 -14.25
N THR A 112 16.95 -6.31 -14.92
CA THR A 112 16.11 -7.51 -14.84
C THR A 112 16.30 -8.13 -13.46
N TYR A 113 15.57 -7.63 -12.48
CA TYR A 113 15.31 -8.41 -11.28
C TYR A 113 14.33 -9.50 -11.67
N SER A 114 14.74 -10.76 -11.52
CA SER A 114 13.88 -11.90 -11.75
C SER A 114 12.76 -11.89 -10.70
N ILE A 115 11.66 -11.20 -10.99
CA ILE A 115 10.44 -11.27 -10.18
C ILE A 115 9.88 -12.67 -10.38
N ARG A 116 10.07 -13.54 -9.40
CA ARG A 116 9.36 -14.83 -9.35
C ARG A 116 7.88 -14.50 -9.36
N GLN A 117 7.17 -15.04 -10.35
CA GLN A 117 5.71 -14.98 -10.34
C GLN A 117 5.21 -15.63 -9.05
N PRO A 118 4.31 -14.98 -8.29
CA PRO A 118 3.71 -15.62 -7.13
C PRO A 118 2.84 -16.79 -7.62
N ASP A 119 3.22 -18.01 -7.25
CA ASP A 119 2.42 -19.21 -7.49
C ASP A 119 1.02 -19.03 -6.90
N CYS A 120 0.02 -19.05 -7.76
CA CYS A 120 -1.36 -18.76 -7.41
C CYS A 120 -2.03 -19.96 -6.72
N HIS A 121 -2.15 -19.90 -5.40
CA HIS A 121 -3.04 -20.79 -4.64
C HIS A 121 -4.19 -19.98 -4.03
N SER A 122 -5.40 -20.25 -4.51
CA SER A 122 -6.65 -19.66 -4.04
C SER A 122 -7.17 -20.37 -2.79
N GLY A 123 -7.23 -19.66 -1.67
CA GLY A 123 -8.01 -20.08 -0.51
C GLY A 123 -7.62 -19.31 0.75
N GLU A 124 -8.57 -18.58 1.33
CA GLU A 124 -9.07 -18.79 2.70
C GLU A 124 -9.89 -17.59 3.22
N GLU A 125 -10.97 -17.90 3.92
CA GLU A 125 -12.07 -17.02 4.28
C GLU A 125 -11.74 -15.87 5.24
N ARG A 126 -12.15 -14.68 4.77
CA ARG A 126 -12.82 -13.55 5.43
C ARG A 126 -12.97 -13.57 6.97
N SER A 127 -12.20 -12.70 7.64
CA SER A 127 -12.62 -12.03 8.89
C SER A 127 -12.47 -10.52 8.70
N GLN A 128 -13.59 -9.81 8.57
CA GLN A 128 -13.62 -8.37 8.35
C GLN A 128 -13.14 -7.64 9.63
N SER A 129 -11.94 -7.08 9.58
CA SER A 129 -11.44 -6.17 10.61
C SER A 129 -11.69 -4.72 10.17
N PRO A 130 -12.22 -3.83 11.02
CA PRO A 130 -12.46 -2.44 10.64
C PRO A 130 -11.15 -1.68 10.39
N ILE A 131 -11.12 -0.87 9.33
CA ILE A 131 -10.02 0.04 8.98
C ILE A 131 -9.98 1.17 10.02
N ILE A 132 -8.83 1.41 10.65
CA ILE A 132 -8.65 2.50 11.62
C ILE A 132 -7.52 3.40 11.14
N LEU A 133 -7.86 4.67 10.92
CA LEU A 133 -6.90 5.76 10.77
C LEU A 133 -6.07 5.86 12.06
N VAL A 134 -4.79 5.52 12.01
CA VAL A 134 -3.86 5.83 13.10
C VAL A 134 -3.46 7.30 12.93
N THR A 135 -4.18 8.18 13.62
CA THR A 135 -3.77 9.58 13.76
C THR A 135 -2.63 9.63 14.77
N VAL A 136 -1.42 9.97 14.29
CA VAL A 136 -0.29 10.33 15.16
C VAL A 136 -0.59 11.70 15.74
N ALA A 137 -0.81 11.76 17.06
CA ALA A 137 -0.83 13.02 17.79
C ALA A 137 0.63 13.47 17.97
N THR A 138 0.97 14.60 17.33
CA THR A 138 2.17 15.39 17.60
C THR A 138 2.06 16.09 18.94
#